data_AF-A0A350IAQ1-F1
#
_entry.id   AF-A0A350IAQ1-F1
#
_cell.length_a   1.000
_cell.length_b   1.000
_cell.length_c   1.000
_cell.angle_alpha   90.00
_cell.angle_beta   90.00
_cell.angle_gamma   90.00
#
_symmetry.space_group_name_H-M   'P 1'
#
loop_
_entity.id
_entity.type
_entity.pdbx_description
1 polymer ?
#
loop_
_entity_poly.entity_id
_entity_poly.type
_entity_poly.pdbx_seq_one_letter_code
_entity_poly.pdbx_strand_id
1 'polypeptide(L)'
;TISITNASGLGKMYFPFRITNMWTGKKVGLGCNDYGSFDASPIDFSNGAGNYVWTPGEDIFLIKDSLKIGGLWVEAYNYNLDLAIPLSNSVKSNRAYNSNKSYDLGEEVFFQGSLWYAFTPADAGIEPVSVHEDMEDDGERNNPWRPVYPWQGGSSSWAGEEFAIGPGDKELLIKPNKLFVDGDNWFSDMSKLGEQVGISDTLCLDSIKVVPNPYKAASAFNETPNSRKIRFTHLPTSCQISIYTVAGEHVTTFKHEKQFDGNSWWNLRSGNNQDGPEVAPGLYIYTIEFEEEKEYCVDTYDADGDIQGSEKNDYYTNNKYDLNEDGTPARIKKKTKFHIG
;
A
#
# COMPACT_ATOMS: atom_id res chain seq x y z
N THR A 1 0.83 12.50 33.09
CA THR A 1 1.72 11.34 33.25
C THR A 1 1.17 10.18 32.45
N ILE A 2 2.05 9.36 31.90
CA ILE A 2 1.70 8.15 31.14
C ILE A 2 2.33 6.93 31.80
N SER A 3 1.75 5.75 31.57
CA SER A 3 2.36 4.50 32.03
C SER A 3 3.51 4.13 31.10
N ILE A 4 4.65 3.77 31.68
CA ILE A 4 5.83 3.35 30.93
C ILE A 4 6.29 1.96 31.34
N THR A 5 7.04 1.32 30.46
CA THR A 5 7.83 0.12 30.75
C THR A 5 9.29 0.45 30.47
N ASN A 6 10.17 0.18 31.42
CA ASN A 6 11.62 0.34 31.26
C ASN A 6 12.36 -0.92 31.75
N ALA A 7 13.69 -0.91 31.71
CA ALA A 7 14.54 -2.00 32.20
C ALA A 7 14.33 -2.33 33.69
N SER A 8 13.84 -1.36 34.46
CA SER A 8 13.63 -1.41 35.91
C SER A 8 12.18 -1.76 36.30
N GLY A 9 11.25 -1.87 35.34
CA GLY A 9 9.86 -2.26 35.55
C GLY A 9 8.83 -1.27 35.02
N LEU A 10 7.62 -1.29 35.63
CA LEU A 10 6.52 -0.39 35.29
C LEU A 10 6.64 0.93 36.07
N GLY A 11 6.50 2.05 35.38
CA GLY A 11 6.63 3.38 35.98
C GLY A 11 5.58 4.38 35.49
N LYS A 12 5.66 5.61 36.01
CA LYS A 12 4.91 6.77 35.49
C LYS A 12 5.88 7.83 35.03
N MET A 13 5.74 8.23 33.77
CA MET A 13 6.59 9.25 33.16
C MET A 13 5.85 10.58 33.05
N TYR A 14 6.59 11.67 33.18
CA TYR A 14 6.10 12.99 32.79
C TYR A 14 5.98 13.05 31.27
N PHE A 15 4.81 13.49 30.78
CA PHE A 15 4.54 13.52 29.35
C PHE A 15 3.94 14.87 28.94
N PRO A 16 4.49 15.54 27.91
CA PRO A 16 4.29 16.97 27.69
C PRO A 16 3.10 17.35 26.80
N PHE A 17 2.42 16.38 26.17
CA PHE A 17 1.24 16.66 25.35
C PHE A 17 0.08 15.69 25.63
N ARG A 18 -1.11 16.09 25.18
CA ARG A 18 -2.35 15.32 25.30
C ARG A 18 -2.90 15.06 23.91
N ILE A 19 -3.19 13.80 23.61
CA ILE A 19 -3.78 13.40 22.33
C ILE A 19 -5.28 13.17 22.52
N THR A 20 -6.08 13.79 21.65
CA THR A 20 -7.55 13.68 21.63
C THR A 20 -7.97 13.17 20.26
N ASN A 21 -8.81 12.15 20.23
CA ASN A 21 -9.41 11.71 18.98
C ASN A 21 -10.52 12.71 18.61
N MET A 22 -10.39 13.37 17.47
CA MET A 22 -11.34 14.38 16.98
C MET A 22 -12.70 13.80 16.56
N TRP A 23 -12.77 12.52 16.20
CA TRP A 23 -14.01 11.83 15.81
C TRP A 23 -14.84 11.42 17.02
N THR A 24 -14.20 10.89 18.06
CA THR A 24 -14.89 10.41 19.27
C THR A 24 -14.94 11.45 20.38
N GLY A 25 -14.12 12.51 20.30
CA GLY A 25 -13.94 13.51 21.36
C GLY A 25 -13.26 12.97 22.62
N LYS A 26 -12.81 11.71 22.62
CA LYS A 26 -12.21 11.06 23.78
C LYS A 26 -10.70 11.28 23.84
N LYS A 27 -10.16 11.28 25.06
CA LYS A 27 -8.72 11.27 25.31
C LYS A 27 -8.15 9.91 24.92
N VAL A 28 -7.08 9.91 24.14
CA VAL A 28 -6.36 8.69 23.76
C VAL A 28 -5.45 8.31 24.93
N GLY A 29 -5.43 7.03 25.29
CA GLY A 29 -4.47 6.50 26.26
C GLY A 29 -3.08 6.49 25.64
N LEU A 30 -2.07 6.79 26.45
CA LEU A 30 -0.69 6.89 25.97
C LEU A 30 0.19 5.96 26.78
N GLY A 31 1.11 5.29 26.09
CA GLY A 31 2.21 4.54 26.67
C GLY A 31 3.52 4.91 25.96
N CYS A 32 4.64 4.60 26.59
CA CYS A 32 5.97 4.78 26.01
C CYS A 32 6.91 3.71 26.59
N ASN A 33 7.90 3.31 25.81
CA ASN A 33 9.05 2.60 26.34
C ASN A 33 10.15 3.63 26.60
N ASP A 34 10.74 3.60 27.78
CA ASP A 34 11.80 4.54 28.19
C ASP A 34 13.16 3.85 27.93
N TYR A 35 13.49 3.75 26.63
CA TYR A 35 14.72 3.13 26.11
C TYR A 35 15.65 4.14 25.41
N GLY A 36 15.34 5.45 25.49
CA GLY A 36 16.10 6.51 24.86
C GLY A 36 15.72 6.75 23.39
N SER A 37 16.16 7.89 22.84
CA SER A 37 15.73 8.52 21.55
C SER A 37 15.74 7.64 20.27
N PHE A 38 16.17 6.38 20.32
CA PHE A 38 16.22 5.45 19.17
C PHE A 38 15.86 3.99 19.51
N ASP A 39 15.29 3.73 20.70
CA ASP A 39 15.03 2.37 21.18
C ASP A 39 16.24 1.45 21.01
N ALA A 40 17.43 2.00 21.28
CA ALA A 40 18.70 1.33 21.02
C ALA A 40 18.82 0.08 21.89
N SER A 41 19.29 -1.01 21.26
CA SER A 41 19.66 -2.25 21.95
C SER A 41 21.17 -2.47 21.74
N PRO A 42 22.01 -2.37 22.79
CA PRO A 42 21.69 -2.26 24.22
C PRO A 42 21.16 -0.88 24.66
N ILE A 43 20.46 -0.85 25.81
CA ILE A 43 19.81 0.33 26.40
C ILE A 43 20.81 1.47 26.60
N ASP A 44 20.47 2.66 26.08
CA ASP A 44 21.34 3.82 26.08
C ASP A 44 20.93 4.86 27.14
N PHE A 45 21.39 4.64 28.38
CA PHE A 45 21.18 5.59 29.50
C PHE A 45 21.78 6.98 29.22
N SER A 46 22.80 7.08 28.37
CA SER A 46 23.42 8.36 28.02
C SER A 46 22.54 9.20 27.08
N ASN A 47 21.54 8.57 26.47
CA ASN A 47 20.61 9.17 25.52
C ASN A 47 19.15 9.11 26.02
N GLY A 48 18.97 9.17 27.33
CA GLY A 48 17.66 9.36 27.96
C GLY A 48 16.98 8.10 28.47
N ALA A 49 17.56 6.91 28.31
CA ALA A 49 16.91 5.70 28.79
C ALA A 49 16.84 5.62 30.32
N GLY A 50 15.66 5.26 30.84
CA GLY A 50 15.41 4.97 32.24
C GLY A 50 15.33 6.19 33.16
N ASN A 51 15.19 7.40 32.61
CA ASN A 51 15.15 8.64 33.38
C ASN A 51 13.72 9.15 33.69
N TYR A 52 12.69 8.37 33.35
CA TYR A 52 11.27 8.70 33.57
C TYR A 52 10.85 10.06 32.97
N VAL A 53 11.50 10.45 31.87
CA VAL A 53 11.23 11.67 31.10
C VAL A 53 11.20 11.31 29.63
N TRP A 54 10.15 11.73 28.93
CA TRP A 54 10.05 11.46 27.50
C TRP A 54 11.18 12.16 26.75
N THR A 55 11.99 11.38 26.05
CA THR A 55 13.08 11.88 25.21
C THR A 55 12.59 11.96 23.76
N PRO A 56 12.85 13.07 23.03
CA PRO A 56 12.42 13.19 21.63
C PRO A 56 12.99 12.05 20.78
N GLY A 57 12.11 11.33 20.08
CA GLY A 57 12.45 10.13 19.32
C GLY A 57 12.08 8.81 20.01
N GLU A 58 11.63 8.82 21.25
CA GLU A 58 11.03 7.64 21.88
C GLU A 58 9.62 7.36 21.35
N ASP A 59 9.33 6.07 21.11
CA ASP A 59 8.06 5.55 20.63
C ASP A 59 6.89 5.90 21.55
N ILE A 60 5.87 6.56 21.01
CA ILE A 60 4.63 6.85 21.74
C ILE A 60 3.53 5.91 21.26
N PHE A 61 3.14 4.99 22.13
CA PHE A 61 2.05 4.06 21.88
C PHE A 61 0.70 4.74 22.11
N LEU A 62 -0.09 4.84 21.04
CA LEU A 62 -1.49 5.25 21.13
C LEU A 62 -2.34 4.03 21.48
N ILE A 63 -2.71 3.94 22.75
CA ILE A 63 -3.51 2.86 23.31
C ILE A 63 -4.90 3.35 23.70
N LYS A 64 -5.90 2.45 23.71
CA LYS A 64 -7.22 2.70 24.33
C LYS A 64 -8.11 3.73 23.63
N ASP A 65 -7.97 3.93 22.33
CA ASP A 65 -9.06 4.58 21.58
C ASP A 65 -10.19 3.57 21.38
N SER A 66 -11.11 3.54 22.35
CA SER A 66 -12.19 2.57 22.39
C SER A 66 -13.10 2.66 21.16
N LEU A 67 -13.10 1.61 20.33
CA LEU A 67 -14.05 1.44 19.24
C LEU A 67 -15.17 0.51 19.69
N LYS A 68 -16.41 0.81 19.29
CA LYS A 68 -17.57 -0.02 19.59
C LYS A 68 -17.75 -1.05 18.49
N ILE A 69 -17.40 -2.31 18.77
CA ILE A 69 -17.56 -3.43 17.84
C ILE A 69 -18.59 -4.38 18.44
N GLY A 70 -19.70 -4.59 17.73
CA GLY A 70 -20.75 -5.52 18.18
C GLY A 70 -21.40 -5.16 19.53
N GLY A 71 -21.40 -3.88 19.93
CA GLY A 71 -21.97 -3.43 21.21
C GLY A 71 -20.98 -3.38 22.38
N LEU A 72 -19.81 -3.99 22.25
CA LEU A 72 -18.74 -3.98 23.25
C LEU A 72 -17.70 -2.91 22.91
N TRP A 73 -17.20 -2.23 23.93
CA TRP A 73 -16.06 -1.34 23.80
C TRP A 73 -14.79 -2.19 23.83
N VAL A 74 -14.04 -2.17 22.74
CA VAL A 74 -12.76 -2.87 22.65
C VAL A 74 -11.65 -1.82 22.63
N GLU A 75 -10.73 -1.91 23.58
CA GLU A 75 -9.50 -1.13 23.57
C GLU A 75 -8.53 -1.81 22.61
N ALA A 76 -8.16 -1.11 21.54
CA ALA A 76 -7.17 -1.58 20.59
C ALA A 76 -5.92 -0.69 20.65
N TYR A 77 -4.78 -1.32 20.41
CA TYR A 77 -3.57 -0.63 20.00
C TYR A 77 -3.76 -0.15 18.56
N ASN A 78 -3.46 1.12 18.30
CA ASN A 78 -3.69 1.72 16.99
C ASN A 78 -2.39 2.01 16.23
N TYR A 79 -1.58 2.93 16.74
CA TYR A 79 -0.40 3.45 16.03
C TYR A 79 0.72 3.78 17.00
N ASN A 80 1.95 3.74 16.47
CA ASN A 80 3.11 4.40 17.09
C ASN A 80 3.24 5.78 16.49
N LEU A 81 3.53 6.73 17.37
CA LEU A 81 3.84 8.09 16.99
C LEU A 81 5.27 8.39 17.42
N ASP A 82 6.11 8.72 16.45
CA ASP A 82 7.49 9.13 16.72
C ASP A 82 7.60 10.62 16.49
N LEU A 83 8.01 11.34 17.52
CA LEU A 83 8.20 12.79 17.46
C LEU A 83 9.67 13.12 17.66
N ALA A 84 10.35 13.39 16.55
CA ALA A 84 11.71 13.90 16.57
C ALA A 84 11.69 15.43 16.70
N ILE A 85 12.49 15.96 17.64
CA ILE A 85 12.78 17.39 17.75
C ILE A 85 14.23 17.59 17.26
N PRO A 86 14.43 18.02 16.00
CA PRO A 86 15.78 18.15 15.46
C PRO A 86 16.51 19.31 16.14
N LEU A 87 17.66 19.00 16.74
CA LEU A 87 18.61 19.98 17.27
C LEU A 87 19.92 19.86 16.50
N SER A 88 20.51 21.00 16.14
CA SER A 88 21.81 21.00 15.46
C SER A 88 22.93 20.53 16.40
N ASN A 89 23.95 19.87 15.85
CA ASN A 89 25.09 19.41 16.65
C ASN A 89 25.81 20.57 17.37
N SER A 90 25.83 21.76 16.76
CA SER A 90 26.40 22.95 17.41
C SER A 90 25.64 23.33 18.68
N VAL A 91 24.30 23.29 18.67
CA VAL A 91 23.50 23.57 19.87
C VAL A 91 23.75 22.51 20.94
N LYS A 92 23.78 21.23 20.56
CA LYS A 92 24.07 20.12 21.48
C LYS A 92 25.42 20.28 22.18
N SER A 93 26.46 20.63 21.43
CA SER A 93 27.81 20.82 21.98
C SER A 93 27.96 22.09 22.81
N ASN A 94 27.39 23.21 22.35
CA ASN A 94 27.51 24.50 23.03
C ASN A 94 26.73 24.56 24.34
N ARG A 95 25.63 23.80 24.44
CA ARG A 95 24.78 23.74 25.62
C ARG A 95 24.99 22.45 26.42
N ALA A 96 26.02 21.66 26.15
CA ALA A 96 26.24 20.40 26.87
C ALA A 96 26.33 20.65 28.39
N TYR A 97 25.60 19.85 29.18
CA TYR A 97 25.64 19.95 30.65
C TYR A 97 27.06 19.72 31.18
N ASN A 98 27.48 20.60 32.09
CA ASN A 98 28.74 20.55 32.81
C ASN A 98 28.46 20.52 34.31
N SER A 99 28.89 19.45 34.98
CA SER A 99 28.71 19.21 36.41
C SER A 99 29.51 20.16 37.32
N ASN A 100 30.52 20.86 36.79
CA ASN A 100 31.31 21.81 37.57
C ASN A 100 30.78 23.25 37.47
N LYS A 101 29.71 23.49 36.71
CA LYS A 101 29.11 24.80 36.50
C LYS A 101 27.77 24.88 37.24
N SER A 102 27.52 26.01 37.90
CA SER A 102 26.19 26.40 38.39
C SER A 102 25.41 27.12 37.29
N TYR A 103 24.09 26.95 37.26
CA TYR A 103 23.22 27.51 36.25
C TYR A 103 22.20 28.46 36.88
N ASP A 104 22.13 29.67 36.33
CA ASP A 104 21.16 30.68 36.76
C ASP A 104 19.76 30.39 36.18
N LEU A 105 18.74 31.03 36.76
CA LEU A 105 17.36 30.95 36.29
C LEU A 105 17.26 31.20 34.77
N GLY A 106 16.70 30.24 34.04
CA GLY A 106 16.49 30.31 32.59
C GLY A 106 17.67 29.87 31.73
N GLU A 107 18.83 29.54 32.31
CA GLU A 107 19.93 28.93 31.53
C GLU A 107 19.53 27.56 31.00
N GLU A 108 19.99 27.24 29.77
CA GLU A 108 19.66 26.00 29.07
C GLU A 108 20.83 25.04 28.98
N VAL A 109 20.55 23.75 29.17
CA VAL A 109 21.51 22.66 29.03
C VAL A 109 20.96 21.50 28.21
N PHE A 110 21.82 20.89 27.41
CA PHE A 110 21.55 19.65 26.70
C PHE A 110 22.09 18.48 27.53
N PHE A 111 21.20 17.59 27.93
CA PHE A 111 21.50 16.43 28.77
C PHE A 111 20.59 15.26 28.40
N GLN A 112 21.18 14.07 28.23
CA GLN A 112 20.46 12.82 27.97
C GLN A 112 19.41 12.92 26.84
N GLY A 113 19.81 13.43 25.67
CA GLY A 113 18.95 13.49 24.49
C GLY A 113 17.93 14.64 24.47
N SER A 114 17.76 15.36 25.58
CA SER A 114 16.79 16.45 25.72
C SER A 114 17.45 17.78 26.05
N LEU A 115 16.78 18.88 25.70
CA LEU A 115 17.15 20.22 26.15
C LEU A 115 16.37 20.53 27.43
N TRP A 116 17.03 21.17 28.39
CA TRP A 116 16.53 21.47 29.72
C TRP A 116 16.80 22.93 30.03
N TYR A 117 16.00 23.52 30.92
CA TYR A 117 16.25 24.84 31.48
C TYR A 117 16.13 24.84 32.99
N ALA A 118 16.88 25.72 33.64
CA ALA A 118 16.80 25.94 35.08
C ALA A 118 15.55 26.77 35.42
N PHE A 119 14.54 26.15 36.03
CA PHE A 119 13.35 26.83 36.55
C PHE A 119 13.61 27.53 37.88
N THR A 120 14.62 27.08 38.62
CA THR A 120 15.24 27.75 39.76
C THR A 120 16.76 27.62 39.60
N PRO A 121 17.58 28.50 40.21
CA PRO A 121 19.03 28.36 40.16
C PRO A 121 19.47 26.95 40.57
N ALA A 122 20.37 26.35 39.78
CA ALA A 122 20.87 25.00 40.00
C ALA A 122 22.37 25.07 40.35
N ASP A 123 22.73 24.53 41.51
CA ASP A 123 24.12 24.45 41.94
C ASP A 123 24.91 23.45 41.09
N ALA A 124 26.24 23.59 41.12
CA ALA A 124 27.13 22.70 40.41
C ALA A 124 26.95 21.24 40.88
N GLY A 125 26.70 20.34 39.93
CA GLY A 125 26.55 18.90 40.17
C GLY A 125 25.10 18.42 40.20
N ILE A 126 24.12 19.32 40.21
CA ILE A 126 22.70 18.94 40.18
C ILE A 126 22.28 18.61 38.74
N GLU A 127 22.08 17.32 38.47
CA GLU A 127 21.73 16.81 37.14
C GLU A 127 20.24 17.02 36.79
N PRO A 128 19.91 17.26 35.51
CA PRO A 128 18.52 17.27 35.05
C PRO A 128 17.88 15.89 35.19
N VAL A 129 16.82 15.81 36.00
CA VAL A 129 16.02 14.58 36.19
C VAL A 129 14.52 14.85 35.99
N SER A 130 13.68 13.82 36.11
CA SER A 130 12.23 13.98 36.06
C SER A 130 11.71 14.88 37.17
N VAL A 131 10.64 15.63 36.90
CA VAL A 131 9.90 16.37 37.94
C VAL A 131 9.18 15.43 38.92
N HIS A 132 9.10 14.13 38.61
CA HIS A 132 8.50 13.11 39.46
C HIS A 132 9.53 12.36 40.32
N GLU A 133 10.82 12.51 40.02
CA GLU A 133 11.88 12.02 40.90
C GLU A 133 11.98 12.98 42.09
N ASP A 134 11.81 12.42 43.28
CA ASP A 134 12.06 13.10 44.53
C ASP A 134 13.50 12.78 44.95
N MET A 135 14.39 13.77 44.80
CA MET A 135 15.82 13.56 45.06
C MET A 135 16.12 13.30 46.55
N GLU A 136 15.27 13.81 47.44
CA GLU A 136 15.48 13.76 48.90
C GLU A 136 14.52 12.80 49.61
N ASP A 137 13.59 12.19 48.86
CA ASP A 137 12.50 11.30 49.35
C ASP A 137 11.69 11.95 50.49
N ASP A 138 11.51 13.27 50.41
CA ASP A 138 10.87 14.11 51.43
C ASP A 138 9.40 14.45 51.10
N GLY A 139 8.93 14.05 49.92
CA GLY A 139 7.62 14.32 49.37
C GLY A 139 7.51 15.62 48.57
N GLU A 140 8.58 16.42 48.49
CA GLU A 140 8.64 17.69 47.78
C GLU A 140 9.38 17.54 46.44
N ARG A 141 8.74 18.00 45.37
CA ARG A 141 9.31 17.92 44.00
C ARG A 141 10.11 19.18 43.69
N ASN A 142 11.30 19.27 44.29
CA ASN A 142 12.14 20.47 44.28
C ASN A 142 13.22 20.50 43.18
N ASN A 143 13.26 19.52 42.28
CA ASN A 143 14.21 19.49 41.16
C ASN A 143 14.18 20.83 40.36
N PRO A 144 15.34 21.50 40.17
CA PRO A 144 15.40 22.80 39.51
C PRO A 144 15.19 22.74 37.99
N TRP A 145 15.32 21.57 37.36
CA TRP A 145 15.33 21.43 35.91
C TRP A 145 13.95 21.16 35.32
N ARG A 146 13.68 21.74 34.15
CA ARG A 146 12.48 21.45 33.36
C ARG A 146 12.84 21.19 31.91
N PRO A 147 12.24 20.17 31.26
CA PRO A 147 12.51 19.88 29.86
C PRO A 147 11.92 20.98 28.98
N VAL A 148 12.66 21.30 27.92
CA VAL A 148 12.36 22.34 26.96
C VAL A 148 11.60 21.75 25.78
N TYR A 149 10.41 22.28 25.48
CA TYR A 149 9.60 21.81 24.35
C TYR A 149 9.28 22.93 23.34
N PRO A 150 9.36 22.67 22.02
CA PRO A 150 9.21 23.70 20.98
C PRO A 150 7.77 24.21 20.78
N TRP A 151 6.79 23.56 21.41
CA TRP A 151 5.38 23.97 21.41
C TRP A 151 5.00 24.90 22.56
N GLN A 152 5.89 25.08 23.55
CA GLN A 152 5.83 26.18 24.49
C GLN A 152 5.74 27.51 23.72
N GLY A 153 4.75 28.35 24.03
CA GLY A 153 4.29 29.45 23.18
C GLY A 153 5.42 30.41 22.74
N GLY A 154 5.55 30.58 21.42
CA GLY A 154 6.49 31.48 20.76
C GLY A 154 6.53 31.24 19.25
N SER A 155 6.05 32.22 18.49
CA SER A 155 6.18 32.38 17.02
C SER A 155 7.63 32.82 16.73
N SER A 156 8.38 32.44 15.69
CA SER A 156 8.04 32.18 14.29
C SER A 156 9.24 31.54 13.55
N SER A 157 8.94 31.00 12.36
CA SER A 157 9.79 30.91 11.15
C SER A 157 11.27 30.50 11.24
N TRP A 158 11.55 29.45 10.46
CA TRP A 158 12.81 29.16 9.77
C TRP A 158 13.76 30.37 9.65
N ALA A 159 14.88 30.32 10.37
CA ALA A 159 16.02 31.25 10.42
C ALA A 159 16.00 32.33 11.53
N GLY A 160 16.67 32.02 12.65
CA GLY A 160 17.30 33.00 13.54
C GLY A 160 16.49 33.47 14.75
N GLU A 161 16.88 32.97 15.93
CA GLU A 161 16.73 33.56 17.28
C GLU A 161 15.33 34.02 17.76
N GLU A 162 14.67 33.19 18.58
CA GLU A 162 14.49 33.39 20.04
C GLU A 162 13.59 32.23 20.53
N PHE A 163 14.13 31.37 21.41
CA PHE A 163 13.40 30.23 21.97
C PHE A 163 12.71 30.70 23.26
N ALA A 164 11.38 30.77 23.29
CA ALA A 164 10.62 31.23 24.46
C ALA A 164 10.10 30.04 25.31
N ILE A 165 10.28 30.15 26.63
CA ILE A 165 10.00 29.13 27.65
C ILE A 165 8.65 29.42 28.35
N GLY A 166 7.69 28.48 28.36
CA GLY A 166 6.36 28.65 28.99
C GLY A 166 5.26 27.66 28.53
N PRO A 167 4.09 27.53 29.17
CA PRO A 167 3.04 26.58 28.74
C PRO A 167 2.62 26.81 27.28
N GLY A 168 2.58 25.75 26.48
CA GLY A 168 2.42 25.83 25.02
C GLY A 168 1.00 25.90 24.50
N ASP A 169 0.79 26.65 23.41
CA ASP A 169 -0.50 26.88 22.74
C ASP A 169 -0.60 26.21 21.35
N LYS A 170 0.38 25.39 20.94
CA LYS A 170 0.41 24.81 19.59
C LYS A 170 -0.38 23.50 19.52
N GLU A 171 -1.28 23.41 18.54
CA GLU A 171 -2.04 22.20 18.22
C GLU A 171 -1.52 21.57 16.91
N LEU A 172 -1.32 20.25 16.91
CA LEU A 172 -0.98 19.49 15.70
C LEU A 172 -2.14 18.56 15.34
N LEU A 173 -2.74 18.77 14.17
CA LEU A 173 -3.79 17.90 13.64
C LEU A 173 -3.19 16.84 12.71
N ILE A 174 -3.13 15.60 13.18
CA ILE A 174 -2.67 14.45 12.40
C ILE A 174 -3.89 13.79 11.75
N LYS A 175 -3.92 13.76 10.42
CA LYS A 175 -4.93 13.04 9.63
C LYS A 175 -4.26 11.88 8.91
N PRO A 176 -4.54 10.61 9.26
CA PRO A 176 -4.03 9.50 8.48
C PRO A 176 -4.66 9.52 7.09
N ASN A 177 -3.84 9.52 6.04
CA ASN A 177 -4.30 9.26 4.68
C ASN A 177 -4.59 7.76 4.57
N LYS A 178 -5.84 7.38 4.81
CA LYS A 178 -6.28 6.01 4.56
C LYS A 178 -6.49 5.87 3.05
N LEU A 179 -5.90 4.84 2.45
CA LEU A 179 -6.27 4.43 1.09
C LEU A 179 -7.78 4.17 1.08
N PHE A 180 -8.51 4.65 0.07
CA PHE A 180 -9.99 4.61 -0.03
C PHE A 180 -10.75 5.64 0.82
N VAL A 181 -10.20 6.84 0.98
CA VAL A 181 -10.94 8.00 1.50
C VAL A 181 -11.28 8.88 0.32
N ASP A 182 -12.57 8.80 -0.07
CA ASP A 182 -13.34 9.66 -0.98
C ASP A 182 -13.98 8.85 -2.12
N GLY A 183 -15.24 8.43 -1.93
CA GLY A 183 -16.12 8.01 -3.04
C GLY A 183 -15.96 6.60 -3.60
N ASP A 184 -14.96 5.82 -3.18
CA ASP A 184 -14.81 4.40 -3.58
C ASP A 184 -15.82 3.49 -2.87
N ASN A 185 -17.08 3.61 -3.26
CA ASN A 185 -18.08 2.57 -3.02
C ASN A 185 -17.91 1.50 -4.10
N TRP A 186 -17.46 0.31 -3.69
CA TRP A 186 -17.49 -0.85 -4.57
C TRP A 186 -18.88 -1.47 -4.48
N PHE A 187 -19.71 -1.21 -5.48
CA PHE A 187 -20.97 -1.90 -5.67
C PHE A 187 -20.68 -3.22 -6.39
N SER A 188 -20.67 -4.33 -5.66
CA SER A 188 -20.74 -5.65 -6.29
C SER A 188 -22.21 -5.96 -6.49
N ASP A 189 -22.71 -5.73 -7.71
CA ASP A 189 -24.05 -6.15 -8.08
C ASP A 189 -24.09 -7.68 -8.15
N MET A 190 -24.51 -8.30 -7.06
CA MET A 190 -24.61 -9.75 -6.96
C MET A 190 -25.77 -10.32 -7.78
N SER A 191 -26.64 -9.50 -8.37
CA SER A 191 -27.63 -9.99 -9.33
C SER A 191 -26.97 -10.53 -10.61
N LYS A 192 -25.79 -10.00 -10.97
CA LYS A 192 -24.96 -10.45 -12.10
C LYS A 192 -24.18 -11.73 -11.80
N LEU A 193 -23.92 -12.03 -10.53
CA LEU A 193 -23.25 -13.25 -10.09
C LEU A 193 -24.24 -14.42 -10.19
N GLY A 194 -24.21 -15.11 -11.32
CA GLY A 194 -25.15 -16.18 -11.64
C GLY A 194 -26.36 -15.71 -12.47
N GLU A 195 -26.40 -14.44 -12.87
CA GLU A 195 -27.16 -14.06 -14.06
C GLU A 195 -26.65 -15.00 -15.16
N GLN A 196 -27.57 -15.78 -15.73
CA GLN A 196 -27.29 -16.36 -17.02
C GLN A 196 -27.11 -15.16 -17.95
N VAL A 197 -25.86 -14.70 -18.07
CA VAL A 197 -25.36 -14.19 -19.33
C VAL A 197 -25.49 -15.41 -20.23
N GLY A 198 -26.71 -15.66 -20.70
CA GLY A 198 -26.93 -16.44 -21.89
C GLY A 198 -25.90 -15.87 -22.81
N ILE A 199 -24.91 -16.69 -23.17
CA ILE A 199 -23.87 -16.35 -24.14
C ILE A 199 -24.63 -15.53 -25.15
N SER A 200 -24.37 -14.21 -25.20
CA SER A 200 -25.19 -13.31 -26.02
C SER A 200 -25.35 -14.04 -27.33
N ASP A 201 -26.59 -14.22 -27.81
CA ASP A 201 -26.90 -15.03 -29.00
C ASP A 201 -26.05 -14.67 -30.22
N THR A 202 -25.23 -13.62 -30.10
CA THR A 202 -24.10 -13.29 -30.96
C THR A 202 -22.77 -13.35 -30.16
N LEU A 203 -22.03 -14.46 -30.23
CA LEU A 203 -20.60 -14.52 -29.85
C LEU A 203 -19.80 -13.69 -30.87
N CYS A 204 -18.90 -12.83 -30.42
CA CYS A 204 -18.04 -12.07 -31.34
C CYS A 204 -16.75 -12.83 -31.61
N LEU A 205 -16.48 -13.12 -32.87
CA LEU A 205 -15.31 -13.93 -33.25
C LEU A 205 -14.00 -13.25 -32.88
N ASP A 206 -13.93 -11.92 -32.89
CA ASP A 206 -12.73 -11.16 -32.53
C ASP A 206 -12.43 -11.16 -31.03
N SER A 207 -13.38 -11.61 -30.21
CA SER A 207 -13.12 -11.84 -28.78
C SER A 207 -12.24 -13.07 -28.54
N ILE A 208 -12.18 -13.99 -29.52
CA ILE A 208 -11.36 -15.19 -29.43
C ILE A 208 -9.91 -14.75 -29.58
N LYS A 209 -9.13 -14.93 -28.51
CA LYS A 209 -7.73 -14.51 -28.46
C LYS A 209 -6.82 -15.67 -28.09
N VAL A 210 -5.65 -15.67 -28.73
CA VAL A 210 -4.57 -16.61 -28.49
C VAL A 210 -3.48 -15.93 -27.67
N VAL A 211 -3.19 -16.45 -26.47
CA VAL A 211 -2.23 -15.85 -25.53
C VAL A 211 -1.25 -16.88 -24.98
N PRO A 212 0.07 -16.56 -24.89
CA PRO A 212 0.69 -15.35 -25.40
C PRO A 212 0.91 -15.43 -26.92
N ASN A 213 0.64 -14.34 -27.63
CA ASN A 213 0.98 -14.15 -29.04
C ASN A 213 1.76 -12.83 -29.18
N PRO A 214 3.08 -12.84 -29.46
CA PRO A 214 3.93 -14.00 -29.76
C PRO A 214 4.33 -14.80 -28.52
N TYR A 215 4.39 -16.13 -28.65
CA TYR A 215 4.93 -17.02 -27.61
C TYR A 215 6.47 -17.00 -27.61
N LYS A 216 7.09 -16.71 -26.45
CA LYS A 216 8.54 -16.66 -26.27
C LYS A 216 8.98 -17.71 -25.26
N ALA A 217 9.65 -18.77 -25.73
CA ALA A 217 10.10 -19.89 -24.90
C ALA A 217 11.13 -19.51 -23.80
N ALA A 218 11.71 -18.31 -23.85
CA ALA A 218 12.78 -17.85 -22.94
C ALA A 218 12.29 -16.98 -21.75
N SER A 219 11.00 -16.99 -21.43
CA SER A 219 10.47 -16.22 -20.29
C SER A 219 11.04 -16.72 -18.96
N ALA A 220 11.45 -15.81 -18.07
CA ALA A 220 12.00 -16.11 -16.75
C ALA A 220 10.99 -16.72 -15.76
N PHE A 221 9.73 -16.85 -16.16
CA PHE A 221 8.70 -17.59 -15.42
C PHE A 221 8.86 -19.10 -15.61
N ASN A 222 9.93 -19.66 -15.03
CA ASN A 222 10.17 -21.08 -14.73
C ASN A 222 9.25 -22.10 -15.44
N GLU A 223 9.38 -22.22 -16.75
CA GLU A 223 8.55 -23.14 -17.54
C GLU A 223 9.13 -24.56 -17.47
N THR A 224 8.40 -25.48 -16.82
CA THR A 224 8.73 -26.92 -16.88
C THR A 224 8.59 -27.43 -18.32
N PRO A 225 9.20 -28.57 -18.71
CA PRO A 225 9.01 -29.17 -20.04
C PRO A 225 7.53 -29.41 -20.42
N ASN A 226 6.62 -29.44 -19.44
CA ASN A 226 5.18 -29.58 -19.60
C ASN A 226 4.39 -28.26 -19.56
N SER A 227 5.03 -27.11 -19.40
CA SER A 227 4.34 -25.82 -19.29
C SER A 227 4.39 -24.96 -20.56
N ARG A 228 4.98 -25.46 -21.66
CA ARG A 228 4.91 -24.80 -22.97
C ARG A 228 3.49 -24.89 -23.50
N LYS A 229 2.66 -23.89 -23.18
CA LYS A 229 1.25 -23.89 -23.57
C LYS A 229 0.82 -22.52 -24.07
N ILE A 230 0.09 -22.54 -25.18
CA ILE A 230 -0.66 -21.39 -25.70
C ILE A 230 -2.13 -21.58 -25.33
N ARG A 231 -2.78 -20.52 -24.88
CA ARG A 231 -4.19 -20.52 -24.48
C ARG A 231 -5.06 -19.85 -25.55
N PHE A 232 -6.11 -20.54 -25.95
CA PHE A 232 -7.27 -19.98 -26.63
C PHE A 232 -8.28 -19.53 -25.57
N THR A 233 -8.75 -18.29 -25.68
CA THR A 233 -9.68 -17.66 -24.73
C THR A 233 -10.96 -17.24 -25.42
N HIS A 234 -12.07 -17.13 -24.66
CA HIS A 234 -13.40 -16.76 -25.16
C HIS A 234 -13.97 -17.71 -26.23
N LEU A 235 -13.62 -19.00 -26.14
CA LEU A 235 -14.22 -20.03 -27.00
C LEU A 235 -15.71 -20.25 -26.65
N PRO A 236 -16.52 -20.65 -27.64
CA PRO A 236 -17.89 -21.12 -27.39
C PRO A 236 -17.90 -22.42 -26.58
N THR A 237 -19.09 -22.86 -26.16
CA THR A 237 -19.28 -24.10 -25.41
C THR A 237 -18.80 -25.37 -26.13
N SER A 238 -18.97 -25.43 -27.45
CA SER A 238 -18.44 -26.49 -28.30
C SER A 238 -17.80 -25.92 -29.58
N CYS A 239 -16.55 -26.28 -29.84
CA CYS A 239 -15.87 -26.02 -31.11
C CYS A 239 -14.70 -26.98 -31.36
N GLN A 240 -14.31 -27.10 -32.62
CA GLN A 240 -13.10 -27.79 -33.04
C GLN A 240 -12.02 -26.79 -33.43
N ILE A 241 -10.82 -26.92 -32.86
CA ILE A 241 -9.67 -26.07 -33.16
C ILE A 241 -8.69 -26.89 -33.99
N SER A 242 -8.35 -26.38 -35.18
CA SER A 242 -7.36 -26.96 -36.08
C SER A 242 -6.24 -25.96 -36.32
N ILE A 243 -5.00 -26.45 -36.30
CA ILE A 243 -3.80 -25.62 -36.45
C ILE A 243 -3.05 -26.07 -37.69
N TYR A 244 -2.58 -25.10 -38.48
CA TYR A 244 -1.89 -25.29 -39.74
C TYR A 244 -0.59 -24.49 -39.79
N THR A 245 0.37 -24.95 -40.59
CA THR A 245 1.53 -24.14 -40.96
C THR A 245 1.13 -23.08 -42.00
N VAL A 246 1.99 -22.08 -42.24
CA VAL A 246 1.80 -21.11 -43.34
C VAL A 246 1.72 -21.74 -44.73
N ALA A 247 2.22 -22.97 -44.90
CA ALA A 247 2.11 -23.74 -46.14
C ALA A 247 0.77 -24.50 -46.25
N GLY A 248 -0.10 -24.42 -45.24
CA GLY A 248 -1.38 -25.15 -45.17
C GLY A 248 -1.25 -26.60 -44.70
N GLU A 249 -0.08 -27.02 -44.19
CA GLU A 249 0.07 -28.37 -43.65
C GLU A 249 -0.64 -28.47 -42.29
N HIS A 250 -1.41 -29.54 -42.11
CA HIS A 250 -2.11 -29.81 -40.86
C HIS A 250 -1.12 -30.21 -39.75
N VAL A 251 -1.23 -29.53 -38.61
CA VAL A 251 -0.36 -29.75 -37.45
C VAL A 251 -1.09 -30.58 -36.40
N THR A 252 -2.25 -30.10 -35.96
CA THR A 252 -3.06 -30.76 -34.93
C THR A 252 -4.51 -30.30 -35.00
N THR A 253 -5.41 -31.15 -34.50
CA THR A 253 -6.81 -30.80 -34.24
C THR A 253 -7.20 -31.32 -32.87
N PHE A 254 -7.92 -30.50 -32.10
CA PHE A 254 -8.48 -30.87 -30.81
C PHE A 254 -9.84 -30.21 -30.60
N LYS A 255 -10.68 -30.86 -29.79
CA LYS A 255 -12.03 -30.38 -29.49
C LYS A 255 -12.08 -29.65 -28.16
N HIS A 256 -12.92 -28.64 -28.10
CA HIS A 256 -13.27 -27.93 -26.88
C HIS A 256 -14.76 -28.13 -26.63
N GLU A 257 -15.11 -28.84 -25.56
CA GLU A 257 -16.49 -29.14 -25.16
C GLU A 257 -16.61 -28.84 -23.65
N LYS A 258 -16.83 -27.57 -23.30
CA LYS A 258 -16.95 -27.12 -21.91
C LYS A 258 -18.07 -26.10 -21.74
N GLN A 259 -19.00 -26.38 -20.84
CA GLN A 259 -20.18 -25.54 -20.62
C GLN A 259 -19.87 -24.20 -19.92
N PHE A 260 -18.85 -24.17 -19.07
CA PHE A 260 -18.56 -23.03 -18.17
C PHE A 260 -17.13 -22.50 -18.27
N ASP A 261 -16.34 -22.98 -19.23
CA ASP A 261 -14.94 -22.60 -19.37
C ASP A 261 -14.61 -22.43 -20.85
N GLY A 262 -14.55 -21.20 -21.34
CA GLY A 262 -14.19 -20.87 -22.72
C GLY A 262 -12.69 -20.88 -23.00
N ASN A 263 -11.91 -21.65 -22.22
CA ASN A 263 -10.47 -21.78 -22.41
C ASN A 263 -10.06 -23.16 -22.92
N SER A 264 -9.18 -23.17 -23.92
CA SER A 264 -8.51 -24.37 -24.40
C SER A 264 -7.01 -24.14 -24.55
N TRP A 265 -6.21 -25.20 -24.47
CA TRP A 265 -4.75 -25.09 -24.44
C TRP A 265 -4.12 -25.93 -25.54
N TRP A 266 -3.14 -25.37 -26.24
CA TRP A 266 -2.25 -26.09 -27.15
C TRP A 266 -0.85 -26.20 -26.53
N ASN A 267 -0.34 -27.43 -26.44
CA ASN A 267 0.96 -27.79 -25.84
C ASN A 267 2.14 -27.72 -26.84
N LEU A 268 1.95 -27.08 -28.00
CA LEU A 268 2.94 -26.98 -29.09
C LEU A 268 3.36 -28.32 -29.70
N ARG A 269 2.47 -29.32 -29.69
CA ARG A 269 2.70 -30.61 -30.36
C ARG A 269 1.78 -30.81 -31.55
N SER A 270 2.28 -31.59 -32.51
CA SER A 270 1.48 -32.08 -33.64
C SER A 270 0.66 -33.32 -33.25
N GLY A 271 -0.01 -33.93 -34.23
CA GLY A 271 -0.81 -35.14 -34.02
C GLY A 271 -2.24 -34.85 -33.57
N ASN A 272 -3.07 -35.88 -33.50
CA ASN A 272 -4.47 -35.71 -33.12
C ASN A 272 -4.56 -35.53 -31.60
N ASN A 273 -5.21 -34.46 -31.16
CA ASN A 273 -5.28 -34.14 -29.74
C ASN A 273 -3.89 -33.90 -29.10
N GLN A 274 -2.95 -33.39 -29.90
CA GLN A 274 -1.64 -32.90 -29.47
C GLN A 274 -0.71 -33.96 -28.84
N ASP A 275 -0.76 -35.19 -29.35
CA ASP A 275 -0.04 -36.39 -28.88
C ASP A 275 1.30 -36.65 -29.59
N GLY A 276 1.61 -35.88 -30.63
CA GLY A 276 2.78 -36.04 -31.49
C GLY A 276 4.06 -35.36 -30.99
N PRO A 277 5.07 -35.25 -31.87
CA PRO A 277 6.30 -34.51 -31.58
C PRO A 277 6.04 -33.00 -31.44
N GLU A 278 6.96 -32.32 -30.78
CA GLU A 278 6.96 -30.86 -30.67
C GLU A 278 7.13 -30.19 -32.04
N VAL A 279 6.42 -29.10 -32.26
CA VAL A 279 6.47 -28.35 -33.52
C VAL A 279 7.67 -27.40 -33.56
N ALA A 280 8.14 -27.08 -34.76
CA ALA A 280 9.23 -26.13 -34.92
C ALA A 280 8.78 -24.69 -34.58
N PRO A 281 9.69 -23.79 -34.17
CA PRO A 281 9.37 -22.38 -34.06
C PRO A 281 8.98 -21.80 -35.43
N GLY A 282 7.87 -21.07 -35.49
CA GLY A 282 7.38 -20.51 -36.74
C GLY A 282 6.04 -19.80 -36.59
N LEU A 283 5.50 -19.34 -37.73
CA LEU A 283 4.14 -18.82 -37.82
C LEU A 283 3.17 -19.98 -38.08
N TYR A 284 2.08 -19.98 -37.33
CA TYR A 284 1.00 -20.95 -37.41
C TYR A 284 -0.32 -20.20 -37.58
N ILE A 285 -1.23 -20.79 -38.34
CA ILE A 285 -2.59 -20.28 -38.57
C ILE A 285 -3.54 -21.23 -37.84
N TYR A 286 -4.56 -20.70 -37.19
CA TYR A 286 -5.59 -21.52 -36.57
C TYR A 286 -6.95 -21.31 -37.23
N THR A 287 -7.74 -22.37 -37.24
CA THR A 287 -9.14 -22.33 -37.66
C THR A 287 -10.00 -22.92 -36.56
N ILE A 288 -11.08 -22.23 -36.21
CA ILE A 288 -12.08 -22.70 -35.26
C ILE A 288 -13.33 -23.03 -36.06
N GLU A 289 -13.71 -24.30 -36.05
CA GLU A 289 -14.94 -24.77 -36.66
C GLU A 289 -16.01 -24.95 -35.59
N PHE A 290 -17.20 -24.42 -35.86
CA PHE A 290 -18.38 -24.54 -35.01
C PHE A 290 -19.25 -25.71 -35.49
N GLU A 291 -19.93 -26.38 -34.55
CA GLU A 291 -20.82 -27.50 -34.89
C GLU A 291 -21.99 -27.06 -35.78
N GLU A 292 -22.52 -25.87 -35.51
CA GLU A 292 -23.66 -25.29 -36.20
C GLU A 292 -23.30 -23.93 -36.81
N GLU A 293 -23.84 -23.66 -37.99
CA GLU A 293 -23.73 -22.37 -38.64
C GLU A 293 -24.65 -21.36 -37.93
N LYS A 294 -24.06 -20.40 -37.22
CA LYS A 294 -24.77 -19.38 -36.45
C LYS A 294 -24.34 -17.98 -36.87
N GLU A 295 -25.15 -16.99 -36.49
CA GLU A 295 -24.80 -15.58 -36.64
C GLU A 295 -23.81 -15.19 -35.55
N TYR A 296 -22.59 -14.87 -35.94
CA TYR A 296 -21.55 -14.38 -35.06
C TYR A 296 -21.29 -12.89 -35.34
N CYS A 297 -20.90 -12.14 -34.32
CA CYS A 297 -20.47 -10.76 -34.53
C CYS A 297 -19.03 -10.76 -35.01
N VAL A 298 -18.77 -9.90 -35.98
CA VAL A 298 -17.45 -9.63 -36.54
C VAL A 298 -17.27 -8.13 -36.51
N ASP A 299 -16.08 -7.68 -36.12
CA ASP A 299 -15.68 -6.29 -36.16
C ASP A 299 -15.68 -5.77 -37.60
N THR A 300 -16.08 -4.51 -37.78
CA THR A 300 -16.09 -3.83 -39.07
C THR A 300 -14.92 -2.89 -39.16
N TYR A 301 -13.97 -3.22 -40.02
CA TYR A 301 -12.80 -2.37 -40.24
C TYR A 301 -13.04 -1.27 -41.28
N ASP A 302 -14.22 -1.24 -41.94
CA ASP A 302 -14.63 -0.18 -42.87
C ASP A 302 -16.14 0.08 -42.89
N ALA A 303 -16.52 1.18 -43.57
CA ALA A 303 -17.91 1.61 -43.74
C ALA A 303 -18.64 0.88 -44.88
N ASP A 304 -17.92 0.11 -45.70
CA ASP A 304 -18.45 -0.57 -46.88
C ASP A 304 -18.94 -2.00 -46.54
N GLY A 305 -18.67 -2.47 -45.31
CA GLY A 305 -19.07 -3.79 -44.83
C GLY A 305 -18.16 -4.91 -45.34
N ASP A 306 -16.97 -4.55 -45.83
CA ASP A 306 -16.01 -5.50 -46.34
C ASP A 306 -15.17 -6.06 -45.18
N ILE A 307 -14.88 -7.36 -45.26
CA ILE A 307 -14.13 -8.11 -44.23
C ILE A 307 -12.62 -7.96 -44.45
N GLN A 308 -12.20 -7.17 -45.44
CA GLN A 308 -10.80 -6.93 -45.70
C GLN A 308 -10.33 -5.88 -44.70
N GLY A 309 -9.53 -6.32 -43.72
CA GLY A 309 -8.91 -5.44 -42.74
C GLY A 309 -8.27 -4.24 -43.43
N SER A 310 -8.29 -3.09 -42.76
CA SER A 310 -7.79 -1.86 -43.35
C SER A 310 -6.34 -2.07 -43.82
N GLU A 311 -5.95 -1.57 -45.00
CA GLU A 311 -4.55 -1.66 -45.49
C GLU A 311 -3.53 -0.90 -44.60
N LYS A 312 -3.95 -0.44 -43.41
CA LYS A 312 -3.14 0.28 -42.44
C LYS A 312 -3.01 -0.54 -41.17
N ASN A 313 -1.78 -0.63 -40.67
CA ASN A 313 -1.43 -1.26 -39.40
C ASN A 313 -2.23 -0.62 -38.25
N ASP A 314 -3.28 -1.29 -37.80
CA ASP A 314 -4.40 -0.81 -36.97
C ASP A 314 -4.31 -1.29 -35.52
N TYR A 315 -3.07 -1.32 -34.99
CA TYR A 315 -2.80 -1.45 -33.55
C TYR A 315 -3.45 -0.36 -32.67
N TYR A 316 -4.09 0.66 -33.28
CA TYR A 316 -4.73 1.78 -32.60
C TYR A 316 -6.22 1.80 -32.95
N THR A 317 -7.06 1.75 -31.91
CA THR A 317 -8.51 1.96 -31.98
C THR A 317 -8.83 3.29 -32.69
N ASN A 318 -9.68 3.25 -33.71
CA ASN A 318 -10.22 4.42 -34.37
C ASN A 318 -11.69 4.59 -34.04
N ASN A 319 -12.01 5.52 -33.13
CA ASN A 319 -13.38 5.84 -32.70
C ASN A 319 -14.37 6.14 -33.84
N LYS A 320 -13.89 6.48 -35.05
CA LYS A 320 -14.75 6.73 -36.21
C LYS A 320 -15.32 5.45 -36.85
N TYR A 321 -14.62 4.32 -36.71
CA TYR A 321 -14.97 3.05 -37.34
C TYR A 321 -15.27 1.95 -36.31
N ASP A 322 -14.66 2.05 -35.13
CA ASP A 322 -14.84 1.08 -34.05
C ASP A 322 -16.13 1.32 -33.26
N LEU A 323 -16.78 2.49 -33.41
CA LEU A 323 -17.96 2.89 -32.62
C LEU A 323 -19.12 3.34 -33.53
N ASN A 324 -20.32 2.88 -33.21
CA ASN A 324 -21.59 3.40 -33.72
C ASN A 324 -21.81 4.85 -33.22
N GLU A 325 -22.77 5.57 -33.80
CA GLU A 325 -23.13 6.95 -33.41
C GLU A 325 -23.51 7.09 -31.92
N ASP A 326 -23.91 5.99 -31.27
CA ASP A 326 -24.26 5.91 -29.84
C ASP A 326 -23.06 5.58 -28.92
N GLY A 327 -21.85 5.44 -29.48
CA GLY A 327 -20.63 5.10 -28.73
C GLY A 327 -20.50 3.62 -28.37
N THR A 328 -21.36 2.73 -28.90
CA THR A 328 -21.20 1.27 -28.77
C THR A 328 -20.29 0.72 -29.88
N PRO A 329 -19.58 -0.40 -29.69
CA PRO A 329 -18.73 -0.96 -30.73
C PRO A 329 -19.50 -1.28 -32.02
N ALA A 330 -19.02 -0.79 -33.16
CA ALA A 330 -19.58 -1.14 -34.47
C ALA A 330 -19.36 -2.65 -34.73
N ARG A 331 -20.42 -3.39 -35.01
CA ARG A 331 -20.38 -4.85 -35.17
C ARG A 331 -21.31 -5.29 -36.28
N ILE A 332 -20.81 -6.09 -37.21
CA ILE A 332 -21.66 -6.78 -38.20
C ILE A 332 -21.97 -8.19 -37.72
N LYS A 333 -23.19 -8.66 -37.99
CA LYS A 333 -23.55 -10.07 -37.83
C LYS A 333 -23.23 -10.81 -39.12
N LYS A 334 -22.36 -11.81 -39.04
CA LYS A 334 -22.02 -12.70 -40.16
C LYS A 334 -22.40 -14.13 -39.80
N LYS A 335 -23.13 -14.77 -40.71
CA LYS A 335 -23.39 -16.21 -40.65
C LYS A 335 -22.14 -16.95 -41.11
N THR A 336 -21.51 -17.72 -40.22
CA THR A 336 -20.31 -18.50 -40.56
C THR A 336 -20.24 -19.79 -39.75
N LYS A 337 -19.54 -20.79 -40.30
CA LYS A 337 -19.21 -22.05 -39.62
C LYS A 337 -17.76 -22.06 -39.11
N PHE A 338 -16.95 -21.10 -39.53
CA PHE A 338 -15.53 -21.05 -39.23
C PHE A 338 -15.04 -19.64 -38.87
N HIS A 339 -14.01 -19.59 -38.03
CA HIS A 339 -13.20 -18.41 -37.74
C HIS A 339 -11.73 -18.75 -37.99
N ILE A 340 -10.97 -17.82 -38.58
CA ILE A 340 -9.56 -17.99 -38.92
C ILE A 340 -8.79 -16.84 -38.30
N GLY A 341 -7.63 -17.11 -37.71
CA GLY A 341 -6.73 -16.10 -37.15
C GLY A 341 -5.29 -16.55 -37.02
#